data_AF-A0A2D6F443-F1
#
_entry.id   AF-A0A2D6F443-F1
#
_cell.length_a   1.000
_cell.length_b   1.000
_cell.length_c   1.000
_cell.angle_alpha   90.00
_cell.angle_beta   90.00
_cell.angle_gamma   90.00
#
_symmetry.space_group_name_H-M   'P 1'
#
loop_
_entity.id
_entity.type
_entity.pdbx_description
1 polymer ?
#
loop_
_entity_poly.entity_id
_entity_poly.type
_entity_poly.pdbx_seq_one_letter_code
_entity_poly.pdbx_strand_id
1 'polypeptide(L)'
;KNFADEVDTLRANWDKHDFFFIHYKPADAAGEDGDFDRKVSCLEELDPFIPEILALEPDVLMVAGDHATPAIMAAHSWHPVPFMLHSKLTMGQGIPTFDEKACALGAIGSVPATSVMVMGLSHAGKMTKFGP
;
A
#
# COMPACT_ATOMS: atom_id res chain seq x y z
N LYS A 1 -8.61 6.47 -18.19
CA LYS A 1 -8.27 5.26 -17.40
C LYS A 1 -8.58 5.58 -15.96
N ASN A 2 -9.45 4.82 -15.32
CA ASN A 2 -9.73 4.94 -13.89
C ASN A 2 -9.03 3.79 -13.14
N PHE A 3 -9.14 3.74 -11.82
CA PHE A 3 -8.49 2.68 -11.05
C PHE A 3 -9.09 1.28 -11.32
N ALA A 4 -10.36 1.20 -11.69
CA ALA A 4 -10.98 -0.07 -12.09
C ALA A 4 -10.28 -0.68 -13.32
N ASP A 5 -9.87 0.14 -14.30
CA ASP A 5 -9.10 -0.34 -15.46
C ASP A 5 -7.74 -0.96 -15.05
N GLU A 6 -7.11 -0.45 -13.98
CA GLU A 6 -5.86 -1.00 -13.43
C GLU A 6 -6.11 -2.37 -12.76
N VAL A 7 -7.20 -2.51 -12.01
CA VAL A 7 -7.60 -3.79 -11.39
C VAL A 7 -8.03 -4.82 -12.44
N ASP A 8 -8.70 -4.42 -13.51
CA ASP A 8 -9.03 -5.32 -14.62
C ASP A 8 -7.77 -5.77 -15.37
N THR A 9 -6.78 -4.88 -15.52
CA THR A 9 -5.47 -5.22 -16.09
C THR A 9 -4.71 -6.21 -15.19
N LEU A 10 -4.77 -6.03 -13.86
CA LEU A 10 -4.24 -6.98 -12.87
C LEU A 10 -4.84 -8.37 -13.07
N ARG A 11 -6.18 -8.48 -13.09
CA ARG A 11 -6.90 -9.75 -13.28
C ARG A 11 -6.52 -10.45 -14.57
N ALA A 12 -6.48 -9.71 -15.67
CA ALA A 12 -6.17 -10.26 -17.00
C ALA A 12 -4.73 -10.81 -17.13
N ASN A 13 -3.85 -10.47 -16.20
CA ASN A 13 -2.43 -10.83 -16.24
C ASN A 13 -1.94 -11.57 -15.00
N TRP A 14 -2.84 -11.91 -14.06
CA TRP A 14 -2.51 -12.49 -12.76
C TRP A 14 -1.56 -13.68 -12.86
N ASP A 15 -1.87 -14.66 -13.70
CA ASP A 15 -1.08 -15.88 -13.86
C ASP A 15 0.20 -15.72 -14.71
N LYS A 16 0.48 -14.50 -15.20
CA LYS A 16 1.61 -14.23 -16.11
C LYS A 16 2.81 -13.60 -15.42
N HIS A 17 2.66 -13.13 -14.18
CA HIS A 17 3.71 -12.41 -13.46
C HIS A 17 3.71 -12.78 -11.97
N ASP A 18 4.89 -12.77 -11.35
CA ASP A 18 5.07 -12.99 -9.91
C ASP A 18 4.91 -11.72 -9.06
N PHE A 19 4.91 -10.54 -9.70
CA PHE A 19 4.90 -9.25 -9.02
C PHE A 19 4.09 -8.22 -9.81
N PHE A 20 3.25 -7.50 -9.08
CA PHE A 20 2.44 -6.40 -9.60
C PHE A 20 2.68 -5.14 -8.78
N PHE A 21 2.83 -4.02 -9.47
CA PHE A 21 2.85 -2.69 -8.89
C PHE A 21 1.64 -1.93 -9.43
N ILE A 22 0.79 -1.46 -8.52
CA ILE A 22 -0.46 -0.75 -8.85
C ILE A 22 -0.41 0.60 -8.16
N HIS A 23 -0.69 1.67 -8.91
CA HIS A 23 -0.50 3.04 -8.45
C HIS A 23 -1.82 3.83 -8.47
N TYR A 24 -2.11 4.54 -7.38
CA TYR A 24 -3.31 5.36 -7.22
C TYR A 24 -2.95 6.84 -7.03
N LYS A 25 -3.08 7.66 -8.09
CA LYS A 25 -2.76 9.09 -8.08
C LYS A 25 -3.82 10.04 -7.46
N PRO A 26 -5.14 9.80 -7.52
CA PRO A 26 -6.13 10.82 -7.19
C PRO A 26 -6.02 11.44 -5.79
N ALA A 27 -5.69 10.65 -4.76
CA ALA A 27 -5.55 11.16 -3.39
C ALA A 27 -4.40 12.16 -3.23
N ASP A 28 -3.33 12.02 -3.99
CA ASP A 28 -2.22 12.96 -3.99
C ASP A 28 -2.60 14.27 -4.69
N ALA A 29 -3.26 14.19 -5.85
CA ALA A 29 -3.74 15.37 -6.58
C ALA A 29 -4.69 16.23 -5.73
N ALA A 30 -5.62 15.61 -5.00
CA ALA A 30 -6.49 16.33 -4.07
C ALA A 30 -5.70 16.95 -2.89
N GLY A 31 -4.64 16.29 -2.44
CA GLY A 31 -3.71 16.83 -1.44
C GLY A 31 -2.96 18.08 -1.93
N GLU A 32 -2.46 18.07 -3.17
CA GLU A 32 -1.81 19.21 -3.82
C GLU A 32 -2.77 20.39 -4.04
N ASP A 33 -4.05 20.10 -4.32
CA ASP A 33 -5.12 21.12 -4.43
C ASP A 33 -5.52 21.71 -3.06
N GLY A 34 -5.02 21.16 -1.96
CA GLY A 34 -5.40 21.53 -0.59
C GLY A 34 -6.82 21.11 -0.20
N ASP A 35 -7.42 20.20 -0.97
CA ASP A 35 -8.80 19.76 -0.82
C ASP A 35 -8.87 18.49 0.03
N PHE A 36 -9.12 18.69 1.33
CA PHE A 36 -9.20 17.60 2.31
C PHE A 36 -10.37 16.65 2.02
N ASP A 37 -11.56 17.18 1.77
CA ASP A 37 -12.78 16.37 1.61
C ASP A 37 -12.70 15.52 0.34
N ARG A 38 -12.15 16.08 -0.75
CA ARG A 38 -11.87 15.33 -1.96
C ARG A 38 -10.80 14.27 -1.75
N LYS A 39 -9.75 14.56 -0.98
CA LYS A 39 -8.71 13.57 -0.66
C LYS A 39 -9.30 12.38 0.10
N VAL A 40 -10.18 12.62 1.08
CA VAL A 40 -10.92 11.56 1.78
C VAL A 40 -11.78 10.77 0.80
N SER A 41 -12.58 11.46 -0.01
CA SER A 41 -13.46 10.81 -1.02
C SER A 41 -12.65 9.92 -1.98
N CYS A 42 -11.47 10.38 -2.43
CA CYS A 42 -10.59 9.57 -3.27
C CYS A 42 -10.08 8.30 -2.56
N LEU A 43 -9.79 8.35 -1.27
CA LEU A 43 -9.40 7.14 -0.52
C LEU A 43 -10.58 6.19 -0.32
N GLU A 44 -11.78 6.73 -0.07
CA GLU A 44 -13.02 5.94 0.01
C GLU A 44 -13.39 5.29 -1.33
N GLU A 45 -13.10 5.94 -2.46
CA GLU A 45 -13.24 5.34 -3.79
C GLU A 45 -12.24 4.21 -4.04
N LEU A 46 -11.06 4.26 -3.43
CA LEU A 46 -10.03 3.22 -3.52
C LEU A 46 -10.36 1.99 -2.65
N ASP A 47 -10.91 2.21 -1.45
CA ASP A 47 -11.09 1.19 -0.41
C ASP A 47 -11.81 -0.10 -0.89
N PRO A 48 -12.90 -0.04 -1.69
CA PRO A 48 -13.57 -1.24 -2.21
C PRO A 48 -12.71 -2.13 -3.11
N PHE A 49 -11.66 -1.60 -3.72
CA PHE A 49 -10.77 -2.39 -4.58
C PHE A 49 -9.77 -3.23 -3.78
N ILE A 50 -9.50 -2.89 -2.52
CA ILE A 50 -8.60 -3.67 -1.66
C ILE A 50 -9.11 -5.11 -1.45
N PRO A 51 -10.37 -5.37 -1.05
CA PRO A 51 -10.90 -6.73 -0.98
C PRO A 51 -10.98 -7.42 -2.34
N GLU A 52 -11.22 -6.68 -3.43
CA GLU A 52 -11.18 -7.24 -4.79
C GLU A 52 -9.78 -7.75 -5.18
N ILE A 53 -8.73 -7.04 -4.79
CA ILE A 53 -7.32 -7.47 -4.99
C ILE A 53 -7.01 -8.67 -4.08
N LEU A 54 -7.46 -8.65 -2.82
CA LEU A 54 -7.29 -9.78 -1.90
C LEU A 54 -8.00 -11.05 -2.36
N ALA A 55 -9.12 -10.94 -3.08
CA ALA A 55 -9.84 -12.07 -3.66
C ALA A 55 -9.06 -12.81 -4.75
N LEU A 56 -7.99 -12.22 -5.28
CA LEU A 56 -7.02 -12.90 -6.16
C LEU A 56 -6.03 -13.79 -5.39
N GLU A 57 -6.12 -13.80 -4.06
CA GLU A 57 -5.30 -14.60 -3.15
C GLU A 57 -3.78 -14.34 -3.28
N PRO A 58 -3.30 -13.07 -3.22
CA PRO A 58 -1.86 -12.80 -3.21
C PRO A 58 -1.18 -13.48 -2.01
N ASP A 59 0.02 -14.04 -2.23
CA ASP A 59 0.85 -14.51 -1.12
C ASP A 59 1.27 -13.35 -0.20
N VAL A 60 1.50 -12.16 -0.78
CA VAL A 60 1.84 -10.93 -0.07
C VAL A 60 1.12 -9.74 -0.70
N LEU A 61 0.41 -8.96 0.12
CA LEU A 61 -0.11 -7.64 -0.23
C LEU A 61 0.67 -6.59 0.56
N MET A 62 1.16 -5.55 -0.13
CA MET A 62 1.76 -4.38 0.50
C MET A 62 1.00 -3.12 0.08
N VAL A 63 0.72 -2.24 1.04
CA VAL A 63 0.06 -0.95 0.79
C VAL A 63 0.90 0.15 1.44
N ALA A 64 1.22 1.18 0.66
CA ALA A 64 2.04 2.31 1.08
C ALA A 64 1.63 3.57 0.31
N GLY A 65 1.85 4.74 0.91
CA GLY A 65 2.11 5.95 0.14
C GLY A 65 3.57 5.98 -0.31
N ASP A 66 3.88 6.61 -1.44
CA ASP A 66 5.24 6.93 -1.84
C ASP A 66 5.78 8.19 -1.13
N HIS A 67 4.89 9.14 -0.82
CA HIS A 67 5.15 10.28 0.05
C HIS A 67 3.87 10.82 0.72
N ALA A 68 4.05 11.71 1.69
CA ALA A 68 2.95 12.39 2.37
C ALA A 68 2.64 13.74 1.68
N THR A 69 1.37 13.96 1.33
CA THR A 69 0.88 15.24 0.78
C THR A 69 -0.27 15.77 1.63
N PRO A 70 -0.01 16.41 2.78
CA PRO A 70 -1.07 16.91 3.66
C PRO A 70 -1.84 18.05 2.99
N ALA A 71 -3.17 17.96 2.94
CA ALA A 71 -4.02 18.97 2.29
C ALA A 71 -3.81 20.38 2.90
N ILE A 72 -3.59 20.47 4.21
CA ILE A 72 -3.27 21.75 4.89
C ILE A 72 -1.98 22.40 4.39
N MET A 73 -1.06 21.63 3.80
CA MET A 73 0.20 22.12 3.25
C MET A 73 0.14 22.35 1.73
N ALA A 74 -0.83 21.74 1.03
CA ALA A 74 -0.93 21.76 -0.43
C ALA A 74 0.40 21.41 -1.15
N ALA A 75 1.21 20.54 -0.52
CA ALA A 75 2.55 20.20 -0.98
C ALA A 75 3.01 18.88 -0.37
N HIS A 76 4.00 18.25 -1.00
CA HIS A 76 4.69 17.10 -0.44
C HIS A 76 5.40 17.51 0.86
N SER A 77 5.49 16.56 1.79
CA SER A 77 6.09 16.75 3.11
C SER A 77 6.95 15.56 3.52
N TRP A 78 7.77 15.76 4.55
CA TRP A 78 8.67 14.75 5.11
C TRP A 78 7.99 13.79 6.10
N HIS A 79 6.69 13.95 6.35
CA HIS A 79 5.98 13.10 7.29
C HIS A 79 6.04 11.64 6.85
N PRO A 80 6.21 10.68 7.79
CA PRO A 80 6.16 9.27 7.46
C PRO A 80 4.76 8.91 6.92
N VAL A 81 4.74 7.94 6.02
CA VAL A 81 3.51 7.41 5.40
C VAL A 81 3.10 6.10 6.07
N PRO A 82 1.79 5.82 6.18
CA PRO A 82 1.30 4.50 6.57
C PRO A 82 1.86 3.40 5.66
N PHE A 83 2.29 2.29 6.25
CA PHE A 83 2.74 1.10 5.54
C PHE A 83 2.13 -0.14 6.17
N MET A 84 1.59 -1.02 5.32
CA MET A 84 1.04 -2.31 5.71
C MET A 84 1.64 -3.40 4.83
N LEU A 85 1.95 -4.54 5.46
CA LEU A 85 2.26 -5.79 4.79
C LEU A 85 1.33 -6.87 5.34
N HIS A 86 0.62 -7.56 4.44
CA HIS A 86 -0.26 -8.68 4.74
C HIS A 86 0.24 -9.95 4.04
N SER A 87 0.43 -11.02 4.80
CA SER A 87 0.74 -12.35 4.27
C SER A 87 0.38 -13.45 5.28
N LYS A 88 0.45 -14.72 4.86
CA LYS A 88 0.27 -15.89 5.75
C LYS A 88 1.19 -15.87 6.99
N LEU A 89 2.36 -15.23 6.91
CA LEU A 89 3.33 -15.13 8.01
C LEU A 89 3.01 -14.04 9.03
N THR A 90 2.06 -13.14 8.72
CA THR A 90 1.60 -12.13 9.69
C THR A 90 0.73 -12.74 10.79
N MET A 91 0.28 -13.98 10.61
CA MET A 91 -0.52 -14.74 11.59
C MET A 91 -1.79 -14.01 12.06
N GLY A 92 -2.33 -13.11 11.23
CA GLY A 92 -3.48 -12.28 11.59
C GLY A 92 -3.20 -11.24 12.69
N GLN A 93 -1.94 -11.02 13.04
CA GLN A 93 -1.52 -9.99 13.98
C GLN A 93 -1.33 -8.67 13.26
N GLY A 94 -1.74 -7.57 13.88
CA GLY A 94 -1.67 -6.24 13.29
C GLY A 94 -2.42 -5.21 14.11
N ILE A 95 -2.69 -4.08 13.48
CA ILE A 95 -3.49 -2.97 13.99
C ILE A 95 -4.89 -3.00 13.36
N PRO A 96 -5.93 -2.46 14.01
CA PRO A 96 -7.31 -2.59 13.54
C PRO A 96 -7.66 -1.70 12.34
N THR A 97 -6.88 -0.65 12.07
CA THR A 97 -7.15 0.34 11.02
C THR A 97 -5.87 0.74 10.28
N PHE A 98 -6.03 1.18 9.03
CA PHE A 98 -4.93 1.69 8.21
C PHE A 98 -4.97 3.22 8.15
N ASP A 99 -4.34 3.86 9.13
CA ASP A 99 -4.21 5.30 9.27
C ASP A 99 -2.88 5.65 9.95
N GLU A 100 -2.47 6.92 9.91
CA GLU A 100 -1.17 7.37 10.42
C GLU A 100 -0.97 7.05 11.91
N LYS A 101 -2.03 7.11 12.72
CA LYS A 101 -1.93 6.90 14.18
C LYS A 101 -1.83 5.42 14.52
N ALA A 102 -2.66 4.60 13.89
CA ALA A 102 -2.64 3.16 14.09
C ALA A 102 -1.32 2.57 13.56
N CYS A 103 -0.88 2.96 12.36
CA CYS A 103 0.38 2.48 11.77
C CYS A 103 1.61 2.81 12.61
N ALA A 104 1.62 3.93 13.33
CA ALA A 104 2.71 4.28 14.25
C ALA A 104 2.88 3.28 15.42
N LEU A 105 1.85 2.49 15.73
CA LEU A 105 1.86 1.45 16.78
C LEU A 105 2.07 0.04 16.22
N GLY A 106 2.23 -0.10 14.90
CA GLY A 106 2.41 -1.39 14.23
C GLY A 106 3.76 -2.02 14.50
N ALA A 107 3.81 -3.36 14.46
CA ALA A 107 5.02 -4.14 14.77
C ALA A 107 6.21 -3.89 13.81
N ILE A 108 5.95 -3.37 12.59
CA ILE A 108 6.99 -3.02 11.62
C ILE A 108 7.81 -1.80 12.11
N GLY A 109 7.18 -0.90 12.87
CA GLY A 109 7.77 0.37 13.26
C GLY A 109 8.08 1.28 12.07
N SER A 110 9.03 2.19 12.25
CA SER A 110 9.50 3.09 11.18
C SER A 110 10.67 2.46 10.43
N VAL A 111 10.51 2.24 9.14
CA VAL A 111 11.52 1.65 8.26
C VAL A 111 11.81 2.53 7.05
N PRO A 112 13.02 2.46 6.46
CA PRO A 112 13.29 3.08 5.17
C PRO A 112 12.44 2.45 4.06
N ALA A 113 11.92 3.27 3.14
CA ALA A 113 11.15 2.79 1.99
C ALA A 113 11.96 1.79 1.14
N THR A 114 13.28 1.93 1.07
CA THR A 114 14.17 0.99 0.36
C THR A 114 14.19 -0.42 0.95
N SER A 115 13.71 -0.62 2.18
CA SER A 115 13.63 -1.92 2.83
C SER A 115 12.33 -2.67 2.54
N VAL A 116 11.28 -2.03 2.02
CA VAL A 116 9.95 -2.66 1.89
C VAL A 116 9.95 -3.85 0.93
N MET A 117 10.72 -3.76 -0.16
CA MET A 117 10.83 -4.86 -1.12
C MET A 117 11.51 -6.10 -0.52
N VAL A 118 12.52 -5.91 0.33
CA VAL A 118 13.18 -7.02 1.03
C VAL A 118 12.20 -7.70 1.99
N MET A 119 11.37 -6.92 2.71
CA MET A 119 10.32 -7.48 3.57
C MET A 119 9.29 -8.25 2.74
N GLY A 120 8.80 -7.68 1.64
CA GLY A 120 7.85 -8.34 0.75
C GLY A 120 8.37 -9.67 0.20
N LEU A 121 9.61 -9.68 -0.33
CA LEU A 121 10.25 -10.90 -0.82
C LEU A 121 10.49 -11.93 0.29
N SER A 122 10.80 -11.49 1.51
CA SER A 122 10.93 -12.38 2.67
C SER A 122 9.60 -13.05 3.01
N HIS A 123 8.50 -12.30 2.97
CA HIS A 123 7.17 -12.84 3.20
C HIS A 123 6.65 -13.73 2.06
N ALA A 124 7.15 -13.53 0.84
CA ALA A 124 6.84 -14.33 -0.34
C ALA A 124 7.69 -15.60 -0.47
N GLY A 125 8.66 -15.84 0.43
CA GLY A 125 9.59 -16.97 0.31
C GLY A 125 10.54 -16.86 -0.89
N LYS A 126 10.77 -15.65 -1.41
CA LYS A 126 11.61 -15.37 -2.60
C LYS A 126 13.02 -14.89 -2.22
N MET A 127 13.43 -15.06 -0.96
CA MET A 127 14.77 -14.71 -0.48
C MET A 127 15.69 -15.93 -0.43
N THR A 128 16.94 -15.74 -0.83
CA THR A 128 18.00 -16.76 -0.67
C THR A 128 18.78 -16.49 0.61
N LYS A 129 19.04 -17.54 1.40
CA LYS A 129 19.90 -17.45 2.57
C LYS A 129 21.30 -16.98 2.16
N PHE A 130 21.81 -15.96 2.83
CA PHE A 130 23.20 -15.52 2.71
C PHE A 130 23.99 -15.93 3.96
N GLY A 131 25.07 -16.67 3.77
CA GLY A 131 25.90 -17.20 4.87
C GLY A 131 25.54 -18.62 5.32
N PRO A 132 26.33 -19.19 6.26
CA PRO A 132 26.21 -20.57 6.72
C PRO A 132 24.94 -20.85 7.52
#